data_AF-A0A165DFG4-F1
#
_entry.id   AF-A0A165DFG4-F1
#
_cell.length_a   1.000
_cell.length_b   1.000
_cell.length_c   1.000
_cell.angle_alpha   90.00
_cell.angle_beta   90.00
_cell.angle_gamma   90.00
#
_symmetry.space_group_name_H-M   'P 1'
#
loop_
_entity.id
_entity.type
_entity.pdbx_description
1 polymer ?
#
loop_
_entity_poly.entity_id
_entity_poly.type
_entity_poly.pdbx_seq_one_letter_code
_entity_poly.pdbx_strand_id
1 'polypeptide(L)'
;FRKVPTFGCDTIQQFCNDVSGLKQLAMHDYEDILQCIAPVIEGLLPAPHNEIILDLVFKLVTWQAFAKLRLHTDETLKTIRLSTKQLSKIVRKFCRTTCEAYHMVQLPREEAARGCREAEMQANKRASQMDSVASIQKGPKLKKLNLEMYKWHALGNYATTIMRYGTTDNYTMQIISYTALNDASTKILM
;
A
#
# COMPACT_ATOMS: atom_id res chain seq x y z
N PHE A 1 10.11 -2.47 -16.27
CA PHE A 1 8.74 -2.05 -16.63
C PHE A 1 8.56 -1.67 -18.09
N ARG A 2 9.25 -0.67 -18.66
CA ARG A 2 9.05 -0.29 -20.08
C ARG A 2 9.30 -1.42 -21.10
N LYS A 3 10.11 -2.42 -20.73
CA LYS A 3 10.42 -3.61 -21.55
C LYS A 3 9.51 -4.82 -21.24
N VAL A 4 8.57 -4.69 -20.31
CA VAL A 4 7.62 -5.77 -19.99
C VAL A 4 6.60 -5.81 -21.13
N PRO A 5 6.44 -6.93 -21.85
CA PRO A 5 5.44 -7.05 -22.90
C PRO A 5 4.02 -7.01 -22.31
N THR A 6 3.05 -6.58 -23.11
CA THR A 6 1.64 -6.74 -22.75
C THR A 6 1.26 -8.22 -22.78
N PHE A 7 0.29 -8.60 -21.94
CA PHE A 7 -0.20 -9.98 -21.88
C PHE A 7 -1.72 -10.00 -21.94
N GLY A 8 -2.28 -10.76 -22.88
CA GLY A 8 -3.72 -10.73 -23.19
C GLY A 8 -4.18 -9.41 -23.83
N CYS A 9 -5.43 -9.36 -24.26
CA CYS A 9 -6.03 -8.12 -24.78
C CYS A 9 -6.27 -7.08 -23.67
N ASP A 10 -6.58 -7.54 -22.44
CA ASP A 10 -6.98 -6.67 -21.32
C ASP A 10 -6.34 -7.05 -19.96
N THR A 11 -5.40 -8.02 -19.91
CA THR A 11 -4.91 -8.57 -18.64
C THR A 11 -3.71 -7.82 -18.07
N ILE A 12 -2.68 -7.54 -18.88
CA ILE A 12 -1.54 -6.70 -18.50
C ILE A 12 -1.35 -5.65 -19.59
N GLN A 13 -1.66 -4.40 -19.25
CA GLN A 13 -1.53 -3.27 -20.17
C GLN A 13 -0.10 -2.73 -20.22
N GLN A 14 0.18 -1.93 -21.23
CA GLN A 14 1.49 -1.30 -21.37
C GLN A 14 1.69 -0.26 -20.26
N PHE A 15 2.76 -0.40 -19.48
CA PHE A 15 3.15 0.59 -18.48
C PHE A 15 3.63 1.89 -19.15
N CYS A 16 2.73 2.86 -19.33
CA CYS A 16 2.99 4.13 -20.03
C CYS A 16 3.72 5.18 -19.16
N ASN A 17 3.70 5.03 -17.83
CA ASN A 17 4.32 5.97 -16.89
C ASN A 17 5.57 5.41 -16.18
N ASP A 18 6.31 6.29 -15.51
CA ASP A 18 7.37 5.90 -14.58
C ASP A 18 6.79 5.14 -13.37
N VAL A 19 6.84 3.81 -13.45
CA VAL A 19 6.39 2.89 -12.39
C VAL A 19 7.14 3.14 -11.09
N SER A 20 8.41 3.55 -11.13
CA SER A 20 9.18 3.79 -9.90
C SER A 20 8.69 5.03 -9.13
N GLY A 21 8.09 5.99 -9.83
CA GLY A 21 7.50 7.18 -9.23
C GLY A 21 6.13 6.97 -8.58
N LEU A 22 5.47 5.82 -8.82
CA LEU A 22 4.15 5.43 -8.29
C LEU A 22 3.12 6.59 -8.27
N LYS A 23 3.05 7.38 -9.36
CA LYS A 23 2.22 8.58 -9.45
C LYS A 23 0.97 8.30 -10.31
N GLN A 24 -0.19 8.75 -9.84
CA GLN A 24 -1.46 8.67 -10.57
C GLN A 24 -1.81 7.25 -11.02
N LEU A 25 -1.50 6.26 -10.19
CA LEU A 25 -1.85 4.86 -10.44
C LEU A 25 -3.27 4.58 -9.95
N ALA A 26 -4.05 3.96 -10.82
CA ALA A 26 -5.31 3.35 -10.45
C ALA A 26 -5.08 2.00 -9.76
N MET A 27 -6.13 1.45 -9.16
CA MET A 27 -6.02 0.20 -8.38
C MET A 27 -5.54 -0.98 -9.23
N HIS A 28 -5.97 -1.06 -10.49
CA HIS A 28 -5.55 -2.09 -11.44
C HIS A 28 -4.05 -1.98 -11.77
N ASP A 29 -3.50 -0.77 -11.91
CA ASP A 29 -2.06 -0.62 -12.18
C ASP A 29 -1.19 -1.23 -11.06
N TYR A 30 -1.62 -1.09 -9.79
CA TYR A 30 -0.88 -1.70 -8.67
C TYR A 30 -0.87 -3.23 -8.74
N GLU A 31 -1.96 -3.83 -9.20
CA GLU A 31 -2.05 -5.27 -9.41
C GLU A 31 -1.11 -5.72 -10.53
N ASP A 32 -1.15 -5.07 -11.68
CA ASP A 32 -0.31 -5.41 -12.83
C ASP A 32 1.18 -5.25 -12.51
N ILE A 33 1.53 -4.19 -11.78
CA ILE A 33 2.90 -3.97 -11.28
C ILE A 33 3.32 -5.14 -10.39
N LEU A 34 2.49 -5.55 -9.43
CA LEU A 34 2.82 -6.64 -8.51
C LEU A 34 2.94 -7.99 -9.22
N GLN A 35 2.13 -8.25 -10.25
CA GLN A 35 2.25 -9.46 -11.05
C GLN A 35 3.54 -9.47 -11.90
N CYS A 36 3.97 -8.30 -12.38
CA CYS A 36 5.10 -8.18 -13.31
C CYS A 36 6.44 -7.76 -12.66
N ILE A 37 6.48 -7.45 -11.36
CA ILE A 37 7.68 -6.90 -10.73
C ILE A 37 8.80 -7.93 -10.64
N ALA A 38 8.51 -9.22 -10.38
CA ALA A 38 9.52 -10.28 -10.20
C ALA A 38 10.64 -10.30 -11.28
N PRO A 39 10.33 -10.39 -12.59
CA PRO A 39 11.38 -10.36 -13.62
C PRO A 39 12.08 -9.00 -13.77
N VAL A 40 11.51 -7.92 -13.22
CA VAL A 40 12.12 -6.58 -13.28
C VAL A 40 13.17 -6.38 -12.18
N ILE A 41 12.98 -6.99 -11.02
CA ILE A 41 13.95 -6.93 -9.91
C ILE A 41 14.98 -8.05 -9.96
N GLU A 42 14.75 -9.12 -10.71
CA GLU A 42 15.70 -10.23 -10.81
C GLU A 42 17.09 -9.76 -11.31
N GLY A 43 18.10 -9.99 -10.47
CA GLY A 43 19.49 -9.59 -10.77
C GLY A 43 19.77 -8.10 -10.56
N LEU A 44 18.80 -7.32 -10.05
CA LEU A 44 18.98 -5.89 -9.81
C LEU A 44 19.92 -5.61 -8.64
N LEU A 45 19.91 -6.46 -7.62
CA LEU A 45 20.76 -6.34 -6.43
C LEU A 45 21.74 -7.51 -6.33
N PRO A 46 22.90 -7.34 -5.67
CA PRO A 46 23.78 -8.46 -5.36
C PRO A 46 23.13 -9.42 -4.35
N ALA A 47 23.57 -10.68 -4.38
CA ALA A 47 23.26 -11.63 -3.32
C ALA A 47 23.84 -11.14 -1.97
N PRO A 48 23.15 -11.35 -0.84
CA PRO A 48 21.91 -12.13 -0.67
C PRO A 48 20.62 -11.31 -0.84
N HIS A 49 20.70 -10.01 -1.11
CA HIS A 49 19.55 -9.11 -1.04
C HIS A 49 18.51 -9.37 -2.13
N ASN A 50 18.95 -9.65 -3.35
CA ASN A 50 18.05 -9.96 -4.46
C ASN A 50 17.15 -11.16 -4.17
N GLU A 51 17.72 -12.26 -3.65
CA GLU A 51 16.98 -13.46 -3.28
C GLU A 51 15.91 -13.15 -2.22
N ILE A 52 16.25 -12.35 -1.21
CA ILE A 52 15.32 -11.98 -0.15
C ILE A 52 14.17 -11.12 -0.69
N ILE A 53 14.44 -10.21 -1.63
CA ILE A 53 13.41 -9.38 -2.25
C ILE A 53 12.52 -10.22 -3.18
N LEU A 54 13.10 -11.12 -3.98
CA LEU A 54 12.34 -12.03 -4.83
C LEU A 54 11.44 -12.96 -4.01
N ASP A 55 11.96 -13.54 -2.92
CA ASP A 55 11.17 -14.32 -1.97
C ASP A 55 10.01 -13.50 -1.38
N LEU A 56 10.30 -12.25 -0.99
CA LEU A 56 9.30 -11.34 -0.41
C LEU A 56 8.19 -11.03 -1.42
N VAL A 57 8.55 -10.67 -2.65
CA VAL A 57 7.62 -10.40 -3.74
C VAL A 57 6.78 -11.63 -4.04
N PHE A 58 7.40 -12.79 -4.20
CA PHE A 58 6.70 -14.03 -4.47
C PHE A 58 5.66 -14.35 -3.38
N LYS A 59 6.03 -14.20 -2.10
CA LYS A 59 5.09 -14.41 -0.99
C LYS A 59 3.99 -13.37 -0.92
N LEU A 60 4.26 -12.12 -1.27
CA LEU A 60 3.23 -11.07 -1.34
C LEU A 60 2.21 -11.36 -2.44
N VAL A 61 2.67 -11.68 -3.65
CA VAL A 61 1.81 -12.03 -4.79
C VAL A 61 0.98 -13.27 -4.48
N THR A 62 1.61 -14.30 -3.91
CA THR A 62 0.91 -15.52 -3.47
C THR A 62 -0.15 -15.20 -2.41
N TRP A 63 0.17 -14.39 -1.41
CA TRP A 63 -0.77 -14.00 -0.37
C TRP A 63 -1.95 -13.21 -0.96
N GLN A 64 -1.69 -12.28 -1.87
CA GLN A 64 -2.73 -11.52 -2.56
C GLN A 64 -3.64 -12.41 -3.42
N ALA A 65 -3.07 -13.38 -4.16
CA ALA A 65 -3.85 -14.32 -4.94
C ALA A 65 -4.86 -15.09 -4.07
N PHE A 66 -4.42 -15.55 -2.88
CA PHE A 66 -5.34 -16.15 -1.91
C PHE A 66 -6.37 -15.16 -1.37
N ALA A 67 -5.97 -13.92 -1.06
CA ALA A 67 -6.89 -12.92 -0.54
C ALA A 67 -7.96 -12.47 -1.55
N LYS A 68 -7.70 -12.62 -2.86
CA LYS A 68 -8.61 -12.25 -3.95
C LYS A 68 -9.56 -13.38 -4.38
N LEU A 69 -9.46 -14.57 -3.79
CA LEU A 69 -10.35 -15.66 -4.15
C LEU A 69 -11.81 -15.25 -3.90
N ARG A 70 -12.67 -15.46 -4.89
CA ARG A 70 -14.11 -15.17 -4.80
C ARG A 70 -14.87 -16.25 -4.02
N LEU A 71 -14.22 -17.37 -3.76
CA LEU A 71 -14.75 -18.47 -2.97
C LEU A 71 -13.65 -18.97 -2.03
N HIS A 72 -13.96 -18.99 -0.74
CA HIS A 72 -13.08 -19.54 0.28
C HIS A 72 -13.65 -20.83 0.84
N THR A 73 -12.81 -21.86 0.87
CA THR A 73 -13.01 -23.08 1.65
C THR A 73 -12.18 -23.05 2.94
N ASP A 74 -12.45 -23.95 3.88
CA ASP A 74 -11.65 -24.10 5.09
C ASP A 74 -10.15 -24.28 4.81
N GLU A 75 -9.81 -25.01 3.74
CA GLU A 75 -8.42 -25.21 3.33
C GLU A 75 -7.77 -23.93 2.78
N THR A 76 -8.50 -23.12 2.00
CA THR A 76 -7.97 -21.82 1.55
C THR A 76 -7.81 -20.84 2.72
N LEU A 77 -8.69 -20.88 3.72
CA LEU A 77 -8.60 -20.07 4.94
C LEU A 77 -7.41 -20.51 5.82
N LYS A 78 -7.12 -21.80 5.90
CA LYS A 78 -5.88 -22.30 6.53
C LYS A 78 -4.65 -21.84 5.75
N THR A 79 -4.71 -21.91 4.43
CA THR A 79 -3.60 -21.54 3.53
C THR A 79 -3.28 -20.05 3.62
N ILE A 80 -4.27 -19.16 3.63
CA ILE A 80 -4.03 -17.71 3.79
C ILE A 80 -3.44 -17.38 5.18
N ARG A 81 -3.86 -18.09 6.25
CA ARG A 81 -3.24 -17.94 7.59
C ARG A 81 -1.78 -18.37 7.58
N LEU A 82 -1.48 -19.49 6.92
CA LEU A 82 -0.11 -19.99 6.79
C LEU A 82 0.75 -19.05 5.95
N SER A 83 0.23 -18.55 4.82
CA SER A 83 0.95 -17.62 3.96
C SER A 83 1.21 -16.28 4.67
N THR A 84 0.27 -15.75 5.48
CA THR A 84 0.53 -14.57 6.32
C THR A 84 1.69 -14.80 7.31
N LYS A 85 1.75 -15.98 7.95
CA LYS A 85 2.86 -16.34 8.85
C LYS A 85 4.19 -16.40 8.11
N GLN A 86 4.22 -17.03 6.93
CA GLN A 86 5.43 -17.12 6.10
C GLN A 86 5.88 -15.75 5.61
N LEU A 87 4.96 -14.93 5.11
CA LEU A 87 5.19 -13.56 4.70
C LEU A 87 5.80 -12.74 5.86
N SER A 88 5.23 -12.85 7.06
CA SER A 88 5.74 -12.16 8.25
C SER A 88 7.19 -12.54 8.58
N LYS A 89 7.57 -13.82 8.39
CA LYS A 89 8.97 -14.27 8.60
C LYS A 89 9.91 -13.64 7.58
N ILE A 90 9.52 -13.61 6.31
CA ILE A 90 10.36 -13.06 5.23
C ILE A 90 10.46 -11.54 5.33
N VAL A 91 9.38 -10.84 5.68
CA VAL A 91 9.40 -9.40 5.94
C VAL A 91 10.39 -9.06 7.07
N ARG A 92 10.37 -9.83 8.17
CA ARG A 92 11.35 -9.64 9.27
C ARG A 92 12.78 -9.94 8.83
N LYS A 93 12.99 -10.97 8.00
CA LYS A 93 14.31 -11.27 7.40
C LYS A 93 14.77 -10.07 6.55
N PHE A 94 13.94 -9.59 5.63
CA PHE A 94 14.20 -8.42 4.79
C PHE A 94 14.57 -7.18 5.60
N CYS A 95 13.84 -6.89 6.70
CA CYS A 95 14.19 -5.78 7.58
C CYS A 95 15.59 -5.92 8.18
N ARG A 96 15.91 -7.08 8.74
CA ARG A 96 17.18 -7.31 9.44
C ARG A 96 18.38 -7.37 8.51
N THR A 97 18.20 -7.87 7.29
CA THR A 97 19.32 -8.07 6.37
C THR A 97 19.44 -6.94 5.36
N THR A 98 18.35 -6.61 4.67
CA THR A 98 18.39 -5.71 3.52
C THR A 98 18.15 -4.27 3.95
N CYS A 99 17.15 -3.99 4.80
CA CYS A 99 16.94 -2.61 5.26
C CYS A 99 18.08 -2.07 6.14
N GLU A 100 18.83 -2.95 6.82
CA GLU A 100 20.01 -2.54 7.61
C GLU A 100 21.24 -2.29 6.73
N ALA A 101 21.39 -3.03 5.62
CA ALA A 101 22.51 -2.88 4.69
C ALA A 101 22.41 -1.62 3.81
N TYR A 102 21.19 -1.18 3.46
CA TYR A 102 20.98 -0.04 2.57
C TYR A 102 20.55 1.21 3.32
N HIS A 103 21.29 2.30 3.12
CA HIS A 103 20.93 3.62 3.62
C HIS A 103 19.82 4.23 2.74
N MET A 104 18.57 4.10 3.18
CA MET A 104 17.42 4.65 2.46
C MET A 104 17.05 6.02 3.04
N VAL A 105 17.03 7.04 2.19
CA VAL A 105 16.55 8.39 2.51
C VAL A 105 15.22 8.64 1.80
N GLN A 106 14.47 9.63 2.29
CA GLN A 106 13.28 10.08 1.58
C GLN A 106 13.64 10.60 0.19
N LEU A 107 12.75 10.34 -0.79
CA LEU A 107 12.91 10.93 -2.11
C LEU A 107 12.79 12.45 -2.00
N PRO A 108 13.52 13.24 -2.83
CA PRO A 108 13.47 14.71 -2.77
C PRO A 108 12.05 15.29 -2.78
N ARG A 109 11.13 14.62 -3.49
CA ARG A 109 9.70 14.98 -3.51
C ARG A 109 8.99 14.78 -2.17
N GLU A 110 9.24 13.67 -1.48
CA GLU A 110 8.70 13.43 -0.13
C GLU A 110 9.24 14.48 0.85
N GLU A 111 10.49 14.87 0.69
CA GLU A 111 11.12 15.90 1.51
C GLU A 111 10.52 17.28 1.27
N ALA A 112 10.31 17.67 0.00
CA ALA A 112 9.62 18.91 -0.36
C ALA A 112 8.19 18.93 0.21
N ALA A 113 7.43 17.84 0.03
CA ALA A 113 6.07 17.73 0.56
C ALA A 113 6.02 17.79 2.09
N ARG A 114 7.02 17.23 2.77
CA ARG A 114 7.20 17.35 4.23
C ARG A 114 7.49 18.80 4.62
N GLY A 115 8.41 19.47 3.93
CA GLY A 115 8.74 20.88 4.15
C GLY A 115 7.51 21.79 4.01
N CYS A 116 6.68 21.56 2.99
CA CYS A 116 5.42 22.29 2.82
C CYS A 116 4.46 22.09 4.01
N ARG A 117 4.27 20.84 4.46
CA ARG A 117 3.40 20.54 5.61
C ARG A 117 3.94 21.13 6.91
N GLU A 118 5.25 21.08 7.12
CA GLU A 118 5.90 21.67 8.29
C GLU A 118 5.75 23.20 8.28
N ALA A 119 5.89 23.84 7.12
CA ALA A 119 5.66 25.27 6.95
C ALA A 119 4.18 25.65 7.18
N GLU A 120 3.24 24.85 6.69
CA GLU A 120 1.80 25.03 6.92
C GLU A 120 1.45 24.87 8.41
N MET A 121 1.99 23.85 9.09
CA MET A 121 1.82 23.68 10.53
C MET A 121 2.46 24.82 11.34
N GLN A 122 3.61 25.34 10.90
CA GLN A 122 4.24 26.51 11.53
C GLN A 122 3.45 27.79 11.27
N ALA A 123 2.88 27.99 10.08
CA ALA A 123 1.98 29.10 9.79
C ALA A 123 0.73 29.05 10.68
N ASN A 124 0.17 27.85 10.87
CA ASN A 124 -0.99 27.65 11.76
C ASN A 124 -0.63 27.82 13.25
N LYS A 125 0.60 27.48 13.66
CA LYS A 125 1.11 27.72 15.02
C LYS A 125 1.49 29.17 15.30
N ARG A 126 1.90 29.96 14.30
CA ARG A 126 2.19 31.40 14.46
C ARG A 126 0.95 32.25 14.78
N ALA A 127 -0.26 31.69 14.67
CA ALA A 127 -1.49 32.29 15.22
C ALA A 127 -1.65 32.07 16.74
N SER A 128 -0.75 31.32 17.39
CA SER A 128 -0.73 31.08 18.84
C SER A 128 0.72 31.07 19.36
N GLN A 129 1.20 32.29 19.66
CA GLN A 129 2.43 32.65 20.37
C GLN A 129 3.80 32.41 19.71
N MET A 130 4.62 33.46 19.80
CA MET A 130 6.07 33.53 19.56
C MET A 130 6.80 32.63 20.55
N ASP A 131 7.65 31.71 20.07
CA ASP A 131 9.08 31.75 20.40
C ASP A 131 9.93 30.63 19.77
N SER A 132 11.20 31.01 19.55
CA SER A 132 12.39 30.21 19.22
C SER A 132 12.56 29.68 17.79
N VAL A 133 13.32 30.46 17.01
CA VAL A 133 13.94 30.05 15.75
C VAL A 133 15.15 29.17 16.08
N ALA A 134 15.02 27.87 15.86
CA ALA A 134 16.16 26.98 15.64
C ALA A 134 16.02 26.39 14.24
N SER A 135 16.60 27.07 13.25
CA SER A 135 16.73 26.55 11.89
C SER A 135 17.75 25.42 11.88
N ILE A 136 17.34 24.22 12.29
CA ILE A 136 18.10 23.01 12.00
C ILE A 136 17.88 22.75 10.52
N GLN A 137 18.89 23.03 9.70
CA GLN A 137 18.94 22.51 8.34
C GLN A 137 18.90 20.98 8.42
N LYS A 138 17.71 20.43 8.28
CA LYS A 138 17.46 19.00 8.42
C LYS A 138 17.79 18.36 7.08
N GLY A 139 18.98 17.78 7.01
CA GLY A 139 19.39 16.93 5.89
C GLY A 139 18.43 15.76 5.65
N PRO A 140 18.70 14.94 4.62
CA PRO A 140 17.75 13.96 4.15
C PRO A 140 17.27 13.02 5.25
N LYS A 141 15.96 12.85 5.39
CA LYS A 141 15.41 12.04 6.49
C LYS A 141 15.53 10.57 6.16
N LEU A 142 16.20 9.82 7.03
CA LEU A 142 16.28 8.37 6.92
C LEU A 142 14.88 7.74 6.93
N LYS A 143 14.65 6.83 5.98
CA LYS A 143 13.41 6.08 5.83
C LYS A 143 13.65 4.61 6.17
N LYS A 144 13.22 4.19 7.36
CA LYS A 144 13.18 2.77 7.74
C LYS A 144 11.78 2.21 7.55
N LEU A 145 11.70 0.92 7.19
CA LEU A 145 10.43 0.21 7.12
C LEU A 145 9.86 0.03 8.54
N ASN A 146 8.64 0.54 8.77
CA ASN A 146 7.96 0.43 10.05
C ASN A 146 6.99 -0.77 10.05
N LEU A 147 7.26 -1.77 10.88
CA LEU A 147 6.43 -2.96 11.02
C LEU A 147 5.26 -2.80 11.99
N GLU A 148 5.26 -1.76 12.81
CA GLU A 148 4.18 -1.46 13.78
C GLU A 148 2.98 -0.78 13.12
N MET A 149 3.08 -0.48 11.81
CA MET A 149 1.95 0.07 11.07
C MET A 149 0.78 -0.91 11.04
N TYR A 150 -0.43 -0.37 11.22
CA TYR A 150 -1.70 -1.12 11.17
C TYR A 150 -1.79 -2.08 9.97
N LYS A 151 -1.27 -1.68 8.80
CA LYS A 151 -1.27 -2.49 7.59
C LYS A 151 -0.71 -3.90 7.81
N TRP A 152 0.39 -4.04 8.56
CA TRP A 152 1.00 -5.34 8.83
C TRP A 152 0.17 -6.20 9.79
N HIS A 153 -0.43 -5.58 10.80
CA HIS A 153 -1.32 -6.26 11.74
C HIS A 153 -2.63 -6.70 11.08
N ALA A 154 -3.16 -5.88 10.16
CA ALA A 154 -4.36 -6.18 9.41
C ALA A 154 -4.23 -7.44 8.55
N LEU A 155 -3.04 -7.75 8.00
CA LEU A 155 -2.79 -8.97 7.20
C LEU A 155 -3.15 -10.26 7.95
N GLY A 156 -2.95 -10.29 9.28
CA GLY A 156 -3.33 -11.42 10.14
C GLY A 156 -4.84 -11.62 10.24
N ASN A 157 -5.59 -10.53 10.15
CA ASN A 157 -7.03 -10.51 10.35
C ASN A 157 -7.81 -10.83 9.07
N TYR A 158 -7.18 -10.86 7.89
CA TYR A 158 -7.88 -11.15 6.62
C TYR A 158 -8.67 -12.45 6.66
N ALA A 159 -8.05 -13.54 7.12
CA ALA A 159 -8.72 -14.85 7.20
C ALA A 159 -9.96 -14.82 8.10
N THR A 160 -9.88 -14.12 9.23
CA THR A 160 -11.01 -13.99 10.16
C THR A 160 -12.09 -13.06 9.62
N THR A 161 -11.71 -11.99 8.91
CA THR A 161 -12.65 -11.07 8.27
C THR A 161 -13.41 -11.79 7.16
N ILE A 162 -12.71 -12.51 6.29
CA ILE A 162 -13.30 -13.29 5.20
C ILE A 162 -14.30 -14.32 5.76
N MET A 163 -13.92 -15.04 6.81
CA MET A 163 -14.77 -16.03 7.46
C MET A 163 -16.04 -15.43 8.08
N ARG A 164 -15.97 -14.21 8.63
CA ARG A 164 -17.10 -13.56 9.32
C ARG A 164 -18.02 -12.79 8.40
N TYR A 165 -17.47 -12.12 7.39
CA TYR A 165 -18.18 -11.11 6.61
C TYR A 165 -18.20 -11.40 5.11
N GLY A 166 -17.53 -12.47 4.66
CA GLY A 166 -17.41 -12.82 3.25
C GLY A 166 -16.22 -12.17 2.56
N THR A 167 -16.11 -12.41 1.25
CA THR A 167 -15.04 -11.89 0.40
C THR A 167 -15.11 -10.38 0.24
N THR A 168 -13.95 -9.74 0.07
CA THR A 168 -13.90 -8.28 -0.03
C THR A 168 -14.25 -7.71 -1.40
N ASP A 169 -14.51 -8.56 -2.41
CA ASP A 169 -14.86 -8.14 -3.77
C ASP A 169 -16.26 -7.52 -3.90
N ASN A 170 -17.15 -7.79 -2.93
CA ASN A 170 -18.54 -7.31 -2.94
C ASN A 170 -18.79 -6.09 -2.03
N TYR A 171 -17.77 -5.48 -1.41
CA TYR A 171 -17.97 -4.25 -0.64
C TYR A 171 -18.03 -3.03 -1.55
N THR A 172 -19.24 -2.58 -1.84
CA THR A 172 -19.47 -1.26 -2.43
C THR A 172 -19.25 -0.19 -1.35
N MET A 173 -18.22 0.66 -1.50
CA MET A 173 -18.00 1.82 -0.62
C MET A 173 -18.83 3.05 -1.01
N GLN A 174 -19.87 2.87 -1.85
CA GLN A 174 -20.78 3.96 -2.17
C GLN A 174 -21.51 4.37 -0.89
N ILE A 175 -21.30 5.61 -0.48
CA ILE A 175 -22.08 6.24 0.57
C ILE A 175 -23.50 6.34 0.02
N ILE A 176 -24.41 5.49 0.50
CA ILE A 176 -25.84 5.66 0.28
C ILE A 176 -26.23 6.90 1.08
N SER A 177 -26.22 8.07 0.44
CA SER A 177 -26.83 9.26 1.00
C SER A 177 -28.34 9.02 1.03
N TYR A 178 -28.90 8.71 2.19
CA TYR A 178 -30.34 8.79 2.39
C TYR A 178 -30.73 10.28 2.28
N THR A 179 -31.07 10.74 1.08
CA THR A 179 -31.86 11.96 0.93
C THR A 179 -33.20 11.66 1.59
N ALA A 180 -33.38 12.20 2.80
CA ALA A 180 -34.65 12.13 3.52
C ALA A 180 -35.77 12.56 2.57
N LEU A 181 -36.78 11.69 2.42
CA LEU A 181 -38.08 12.02 1.88
C LEU A 181 -38.76 13.02 2.82
N ASN A 182 -38.30 14.27 2.79
CA ASN A 182 -39.08 15.42 3.20
C ASN A 182 -39.55 16.10 1.92
N ASP A 183 -40.60 15.55 1.31
CA ASP A 183 -41.43 16.38 0.44
C ASP A 183 -42.80 16.54 1.08
N ALA A 184 -43.22 17.80 1.11
CA ALA A 184 -44.27 18.33 1.93
C ALA A 184 -45.64 17.83 1.46
N SER A 185 -46.35 17.14 2.35
CA SER A 185 -47.80 17.01 2.26
C SER A 185 -48.42 17.35 3.61
N THR A 186 -48.35 18.61 3.97
CA THR A 186 -49.30 19.19 4.93
C THR A 186 -49.46 20.69 4.69
N LYS A 187 -50.62 21.03 4.13
CA LYS A 187 -51.27 22.36 4.10
C LYS A 187 -50.71 23.38 3.10
N ILE A 188 -51.46 23.64 2.03
CA ILE A 188 -52.45 24.73 1.89
C ILE A 188 -52.95 24.75 0.43
N LEU A 189 -54.21 24.37 0.18
CA LEU A 189 -55.18 25.20 -0.57
C LEU A 189 -56.61 24.64 -0.42
N MET A 190 -57.52 25.54 0.00
CA MET A 190 -58.99 25.48 0.08
C MET A 190 -59.66 24.43 0.98
#